data_AF-A0A1F4UNE4-F1
#
_entry.id   AF-A0A1F4UNE4-F1
#
_cell.length_a   1.000
_cell.length_b   1.000
_cell.length_c   1.000
_cell.angle_alpha   90.00
_cell.angle_beta   90.00
_cell.angle_gamma   90.00
#
_symmetry.space_group_name_H-M   'P 1'
#
loop_
_entity.id
_entity.type
_entity.pdbx_description
1 polymer ?
#
loop_
_entity_poly.entity_id
_entity_poly.type
_entity_poly.pdbx_seq_one_letter_code
_entity_poly.pdbx_strand_id
1 'polypeptide(L)'
;MESLKDLLLKLTEKEKDSKVQKELFNTEEFSKKKVILNDKHKYISKEYQYYGLQLAGKLGDSKRATMYIKWAKEKPRVILEQAYSFAIDYPNAKDRSRLFMWKVRELEKGEKKE
;
A
#
# COMPACT_ATOMS: atom_id res chain seq x y z
N MET A 1 9.38 49.54 -24.89
CA MET A 1 7.98 49.12 -24.83
C MET A 1 7.86 47.95 -25.78
N GLU A 2 7.62 46.73 -25.28
CA GLU A 2 7.40 45.58 -26.17
C GLU A 2 6.17 45.85 -27.05
N SER A 3 6.26 45.60 -28.35
CA SER A 3 5.15 45.80 -29.27
C SER A 3 4.02 44.82 -28.95
N LEU A 4 2.77 45.25 -29.12
CA LEU A 4 1.61 44.36 -28.96
C LEU A 4 1.73 43.10 -29.85
N LYS A 5 2.39 43.24 -31.01
CA LYS A 5 2.70 42.12 -31.92
C LYS A 5 3.71 41.15 -31.32
N ASP A 6 4.73 41.66 -30.62
CA ASP A 6 5.75 40.83 -29.98
C ASP A 6 5.18 40.07 -28.78
N LEU A 7 4.23 40.69 -28.05
CA LEU A 7 3.48 40.03 -27.00
C LEU A 7 2.58 38.90 -27.55
N LEU A 8 1.93 39.13 -28.70
CA LEU A 8 1.11 38.12 -29.40
C LEU A 8 1.95 36.96 -29.94
N LEU A 9 3.13 37.25 -30.51
CA LEU A 9 4.10 36.25 -30.97
C LEU A 9 4.60 35.40 -29.79
N LYS A 10 5.00 36.03 -28.67
CA LYS A 10 5.39 35.30 -27.46
C LYS A 10 4.27 34.42 -26.91
N LEU A 11 3.02 34.88 -26.94
CA LEU A 11 1.86 34.08 -26.51
C LEU A 11 1.66 32.85 -27.40
N THR A 12 1.73 33.03 -28.73
CA THR A 12 1.57 31.94 -29.70
C THR A 12 2.73 30.94 -29.70
N GLU A 13 3.96 31.40 -29.46
CA GLU A 13 5.14 30.53 -29.24
C GLU A 13 4.98 29.70 -27.96
N LYS A 14 4.52 30.32 -26.86
CA LYS A 14 4.26 29.61 -25.59
C LYS A 14 3.20 28.51 -25.72
N GLU A 15 2.15 28.75 -26.53
CA GLU A 15 1.13 27.74 -26.82
C GLU A 15 1.70 26.58 -27.66
N LYS A 16 2.57 26.86 -28.64
CA LYS A 16 3.23 25.81 -29.44
C LYS A 16 4.18 24.96 -28.61
N ASP A 17 5.02 25.56 -27.76
CA ASP A 17 5.93 24.81 -26.88
C ASP A 17 5.16 23.91 -25.90
N SER A 18 4.01 24.37 -25.41
CA SER A 18 3.13 23.56 -24.55
C SER A 18 2.49 22.37 -25.29
N LYS A 19 2.21 22.51 -26.59
CA LYS A 19 1.71 21.40 -27.44
C LYS A 19 2.82 20.39 -27.73
N VAL A 20 4.01 20.86 -28.10
CA VAL A 20 5.17 20.00 -28.37
C VAL A 20 5.55 19.18 -27.12
N GLN A 21 5.51 19.78 -25.94
CA GLN A 21 5.74 19.05 -24.68
C GLN A 21 4.68 17.97 -24.40
N LYS A 22 3.41 18.21 -24.75
CA LYS A 22 2.33 17.20 -24.63
C LYS A 22 2.48 16.06 -25.65
N GLU A 23 3.01 16.34 -26.84
CA GLU A 23 3.28 15.32 -27.88
C GLU A 23 4.45 14.40 -27.50
N LEU A 24 5.48 14.94 -26.83
CA LEU A 24 6.67 14.18 -26.41
C LEU A 24 6.48 13.41 -25.10
N PHE A 25 5.69 13.94 -24.16
CA PHE A 25 5.40 13.30 -22.88
C PHE A 25 3.93 13.43 -22.51
N ASN A 26 3.15 12.37 -22.75
CA ASN A 26 1.75 12.30 -22.34
C ASN A 26 1.64 12.14 -20.81
N THR A 27 1.89 13.21 -20.07
CA THR A 27 1.81 13.22 -18.60
C THR A 27 0.38 12.96 -18.13
N GLU A 28 -0.63 13.23 -18.94
CA GLU A 28 -2.05 12.98 -18.63
C GLU A 28 -2.38 11.48 -18.63
N GLU A 29 -1.73 10.69 -19.47
CA GLU A 29 -1.88 9.23 -19.54
C GLU A 29 -1.23 8.52 -18.35
N PHE A 30 -0.08 9.02 -17.89
CA PHE A 30 0.63 8.49 -16.72
C PHE A 30 0.22 9.15 -15.39
N SER A 31 -0.48 10.29 -15.45
CA SER A 31 -1.15 10.88 -14.29
C SER A 31 -2.16 9.87 -13.83
N LYS A 32 -1.79 9.09 -12.80
CA LYS A 32 -2.59 8.04 -12.19
C LYS A 32 -4.05 8.48 -12.17
N LYS A 33 -4.83 7.96 -13.11
CA LYS A 33 -6.29 8.08 -13.15
C LYS A 33 -6.72 7.87 -11.71
N LYS A 34 -7.17 8.95 -11.05
CA LYS A 34 -7.41 9.05 -9.60
C LYS A 34 -7.82 7.68 -9.12
N VAL A 35 -6.91 6.94 -8.48
CA VAL A 35 -7.05 5.49 -8.28
C VAL A 35 -8.43 5.30 -7.69
N ILE A 36 -9.36 4.80 -8.51
CA ILE A 36 -10.68 4.41 -8.03
C ILE A 36 -10.32 3.15 -7.26
N LEU A 37 -9.94 3.32 -6.00
CA LEU A 37 -9.96 2.26 -5.02
C LEU A 37 -11.37 1.71 -5.13
N ASN A 38 -11.46 0.61 -5.87
CA ASN A 38 -12.66 -0.04 -6.33
C ASN A 38 -13.74 0.07 -5.24
N ASP A 39 -14.88 0.70 -5.52
CA ASP A 39 -15.98 0.87 -4.54
C ASP A 39 -16.44 -0.48 -3.94
N LYS A 40 -16.01 -1.61 -4.53
CA LYS A 40 -16.13 -2.97 -3.99
C LYS A 40 -15.52 -3.15 -2.60
N HIS A 41 -14.55 -2.34 -2.18
CA HIS A 41 -13.93 -2.41 -0.85
C HIS A 41 -14.16 -1.12 -0.05
N LYS A 42 -15.44 -0.75 0.11
CA LYS A 42 -15.92 0.46 0.81
C LYS A 42 -15.28 0.73 2.18
N TYR A 43 -14.66 -0.27 2.82
CA TYR A 43 -14.11 -0.18 4.17
C TYR A 43 -12.58 -0.34 4.26
N ILE A 44 -11.86 -0.51 3.15
CA ILE A 44 -10.40 -0.63 3.13
C ILE A 44 -9.80 0.66 2.56
N SER A 45 -9.41 1.58 3.45
CA SER A 45 -8.82 2.88 3.09
C SER A 45 -7.31 2.93 3.28
N LYS A 46 -6.75 2.05 4.11
CA LYS A 46 -5.32 2.02 4.45
C LYS A 46 -4.69 0.66 4.14
N GLU A 47 -3.40 0.69 3.81
CA GLU A 47 -2.63 -0.52 3.47
C GLU A 47 -2.63 -1.55 4.61
N TYR A 48 -2.44 -1.11 5.85
CA TYR A 48 -2.47 -2.01 7.02
C TYR A 48 -3.82 -2.72 7.21
N GLN A 49 -4.94 -2.13 6.75
CA GLN A 49 -6.26 -2.79 6.80
C GLN A 49 -6.33 -3.93 5.80
N TYR A 50 -5.85 -3.68 4.57
CA TYR A 50 -5.74 -4.71 3.54
C TYR A 50 -4.82 -5.84 4.00
N TYR A 51 -3.64 -5.49 4.53
CA TYR A 51 -2.66 -6.46 5.00
C TYR A 51 -3.19 -7.31 6.16
N GLY A 52 -3.85 -6.70 7.15
CA GLY A 52 -4.48 -7.44 8.25
C GLY A 52 -5.56 -8.41 7.78
N LEU A 53 -6.41 -8.00 6.83
CA LEU A 53 -7.41 -8.89 6.21
C LEU A 53 -6.76 -10.03 5.43
N GLN A 54 -5.69 -9.73 4.68
CA GLN A 54 -4.94 -10.72 3.92
C GLN A 54 -4.30 -11.76 4.85
N LEU A 55 -3.70 -11.34 5.97
CA LEU A 55 -3.16 -12.24 7.00
C LEU A 55 -4.24 -13.13 7.60
N ALA A 56 -5.39 -12.56 7.97
CA ALA A 56 -6.51 -13.32 8.51
C ALA A 56 -7.01 -14.39 7.52
N GLY A 57 -7.13 -14.04 6.24
CA GLY A 57 -7.50 -14.98 5.18
C GLY A 57 -6.46 -16.07 4.96
N LYS A 58 -5.17 -15.71 4.88
CA LYS A 58 -4.06 -16.65 4.71
C LYS A 58 -3.94 -17.65 5.87
N LEU A 59 -4.23 -17.21 7.10
CA LEU A 59 -4.19 -18.04 8.31
C LEU A 59 -5.51 -18.77 8.58
N GLY A 60 -6.56 -18.51 7.77
CA GLY A 60 -7.88 -19.14 7.94
C GLY A 60 -8.67 -18.64 9.15
N ASP A 61 -8.35 -17.46 9.70
CA ASP A 61 -8.93 -16.90 10.92
C ASP A 61 -9.66 -15.57 10.68
N SER A 62 -10.64 -15.61 9.78
CA SER A 62 -11.47 -14.45 9.45
C SER A 62 -12.28 -13.92 10.65
N LYS A 63 -12.56 -14.78 11.66
CA LYS A 63 -13.30 -14.38 12.87
C LYS A 63 -12.54 -13.35 13.70
N ARG A 64 -11.20 -13.38 13.67
CA ARG A 64 -10.33 -12.43 14.38
C ARG A 64 -9.70 -11.38 13.46
N ALA A 65 -10.29 -11.13 12.29
CA ALA A 65 -9.80 -10.16 11.31
C ALA A 65 -9.47 -8.78 11.90
N THR A 66 -10.30 -8.26 12.81
CA THR A 66 -10.08 -6.98 13.49
C THR A 66 -8.77 -6.95 14.29
N MET A 67 -8.40 -8.07 14.92
CA MET A 67 -7.14 -8.21 15.65
C MET A 67 -5.94 -8.14 14.70
N TYR A 68 -6.00 -8.82 13.55
CA TYR A 68 -4.94 -8.78 12.55
C TYR A 68 -4.76 -7.38 11.96
N ILE A 69 -5.85 -6.66 11.70
CA ILE A 69 -5.81 -5.25 11.26
C ILE A 69 -5.17 -4.37 12.33
N LYS A 70 -5.51 -4.57 13.60
CA LYS A 70 -4.91 -3.82 14.71
C LYS A 70 -3.40 -4.08 14.79
N TRP A 71 -2.98 -5.34 14.70
CA TRP A 71 -1.56 -5.71 14.74
C TRP A 71 -0.78 -5.18 13.54
N ALA A 72 -1.37 -5.25 12.34
CA ALA A 72 -0.79 -4.64 11.14
C ALA A 72 -0.58 -3.12 11.27
N LYS A 73 -1.41 -2.45 12.08
CA LYS A 73 -1.28 -1.01 12.35
C LYS A 73 -0.22 -0.70 13.41
N GLU A 74 -0.11 -1.54 14.44
CA GLU A 74 0.69 -1.25 15.65
C GLU A 74 2.09 -1.86 15.63
N LYS A 75 2.27 -3.00 14.98
CA LYS A 75 3.52 -3.78 15.02
C LYS A 75 4.35 -3.56 13.75
N PRO A 76 5.69 -3.60 13.85
CA PRO A 76 6.56 -3.60 12.67
C PRO A 76 6.21 -4.72 11.70
N ARG A 77 6.19 -4.42 10.40
CA ARG A 77 5.85 -5.40 9.36
C ARG A 77 6.80 -6.59 9.36
N VAL A 78 8.07 -6.36 9.66
CA VAL A 78 9.11 -7.40 9.72
C VAL A 78 8.70 -8.54 10.67
N ILE A 79 8.21 -8.21 11.86
CA ILE A 79 7.77 -9.19 12.86
C ILE A 79 6.61 -10.03 12.34
N LEU A 80 5.64 -9.39 11.68
CA LEU A 80 4.44 -10.06 11.17
C LEU A 80 4.79 -10.99 10.00
N GLU A 81 5.66 -10.57 9.07
CA GLU A 81 6.11 -11.42 7.96
C GLU A 81 6.94 -12.61 8.45
N GLN A 82 7.86 -12.40 9.38
CA GLN A 82 8.65 -13.49 9.98
C GLN A 82 7.77 -14.50 10.71
N ALA A 83 6.83 -14.02 11.52
CA ALA A 83 5.88 -14.89 12.21
C ALA A 83 4.95 -15.63 11.23
N TYR A 84 4.56 -14.98 10.13
CA TYR A 84 3.75 -15.60 9.09
C TYR A 84 4.52 -16.70 8.37
N SER A 85 5.74 -16.44 7.91
CA SER A 85 6.61 -17.45 7.28
C SER A 85 6.77 -18.67 8.18
N PHE A 86 7.10 -18.45 9.46
CA PHE A 86 7.21 -19.53 10.43
C PHE A 86 5.91 -20.35 10.57
N ALA A 87 4.76 -19.69 10.60
CA ALA A 87 3.47 -20.35 10.78
C ALA A 87 3.03 -21.18 9.57
N ILE A 88 3.40 -20.78 8.35
CA ILE A 88 3.06 -21.53 7.12
C ILE A 88 3.99 -22.71 6.88
N ASP A 89 5.27 -22.58 7.25
CA ASP A 89 6.28 -23.62 7.04
C ASP A 89 6.18 -24.75 8.08
N TYR A 90 5.43 -24.53 9.16
CA TYR A 90 5.32 -25.49 10.26
C TYR A 90 4.52 -26.75 9.87
N PRO A 91 5.12 -27.96 9.95
CA PRO A 91 4.45 -29.19 9.55
C PRO A 91 3.29 -29.54 10.50
N ASN A 92 2.17 -30.00 9.95
CA ASN A 92 1.01 -30.50 10.70
C ASN A 92 0.46 -29.53 11.78
N ALA A 93 0.56 -28.22 11.56
CA ALA A 93 0.03 -27.23 12.48
C ALA A 93 -1.50 -27.36 12.60
N LYS A 94 -1.99 -27.77 13.79
CA LYS A 94 -3.43 -27.87 14.10
C LYS A 94 -4.16 -26.53 13.95
N ASP A 95 -3.51 -25.43 14.32
CA ASP A 95 -4.05 -24.08 14.20
C ASP A 95 -2.91 -23.08 13.90
N ARG A 96 -2.71 -22.80 12.61
CA ARG A 96 -1.68 -21.86 12.11
C ARG A 96 -1.88 -20.44 12.66
N SER A 97 -3.12 -20.04 12.94
CA SER A 97 -3.44 -18.73 13.50
C SER A 97 -2.83 -18.54 14.89
N ARG A 98 -2.90 -19.57 15.75
CA ARG A 98 -2.34 -19.54 17.10
C ARG A 98 -0.81 -19.59 17.07
N LEU A 99 -0.24 -20.39 16.17
CA LEU A 99 1.20 -20.47 16.00
C LEU A 99 1.79 -19.13 15.58
N PHE A 100 1.14 -18.45 14.63
CA PHE A 100 1.45 -17.08 14.26
C PHE A 100 1.40 -16.13 15.47
N MET A 101 0.30 -16.12 16.23
CA MET A 101 0.15 -15.24 17.39
C MET A 101 1.21 -15.49 18.47
N TRP A 102 1.54 -16.76 18.70
CA TRP A 102 2.61 -17.13 19.62
C TRP A 102 3.97 -16.63 19.11
N LYS A 103 4.27 -16.82 17.82
CA LYS A 103 5.55 -16.41 17.24
C LYS A 103 5.73 -14.90 17.23
N VAL A 104 4.66 -14.13 16.92
CA VAL A 104 4.68 -12.66 17.06
C VAL A 104 5.09 -12.25 18.47
N ARG A 105 4.48 -12.87 19.50
CA ARG A 105 4.81 -12.57 20.91
C ARG A 105 6.23 -13.00 21.30
N GLU A 106 6.75 -14.06 20.70
CA GLU A 106 8.12 -14.52 20.91
C GLU A 106 9.12 -13.51 20.34
N LEU A 107 8.94 -13.10 19.08
CA LEU A 107 9.79 -12.12 18.39
C LEU A 107 9.80 -10.77 19.11
N GLU A 108 8.63 -10.28 19.56
CA GLU A 108 8.54 -9.03 20.34
C GLU A 108 9.24 -9.09 21.71
N LYS A 109 9.42 -10.28 22.28
CA LYS A 109 10.20 -10.45 23.52
C LYS A 109 11.70 -10.50 23.23
N GLY A 110 12.08 -11.05 22.08
CA GLY A 110 13.47 -11.05 21.60
C GLY A 110 13.99 -9.63 21.40
N GLU A 111 13.22 -8.80 20.70
CA GLU A 111 13.57 -7.39 20.45
C GLU A 111 13.71 -6.53 21.72
N LYS A 112 13.12 -6.95 22.85
CA LYS A 112 13.19 -6.22 24.12
C LYS A 112 14.38 -6.59 25.00
N LYS A 113 15.11 -7.65 24.64
CA LYS A 113 16.25 -8.16 25.42
C LYS A 113 17.60 -7.67 24.90
N GLU A 114 17.61 -7.03 23.73
CA GLU A 114 18.74 -6.30 23.16
C GLU A 114 18.58 -4.80 23.39
#